data_AF-A0A526QN23-F1
#
_entry.id   AF-A0A526QN23-F1
#
_cell.length_a   1.000
_cell.length_b   1.000
_cell.length_c   1.000
_cell.angle_alpha   90.00
_cell.angle_beta   90.00
_cell.angle_gamma   90.00
#
_symmetry.space_group_name_H-M   'P 1'
#
loop_
_entity.id
_entity.type
_entity.pdbx_description
1 polymer ?
#
loop_
_entity_poly.entity_id
_entity_poly.type
_entity_poly.pdbx_seq_one_letter_code
_entity_poly.pdbx_strand_id
1 'polypeptide(L)' 'QKSVKISYTGILPDLFREEQGVITEGSFGPDGIFVADSVLAKHDERYMPKEVADGLKAKGVWQESKSE' A
#
# COMPACT_ATOMS: atom_id res chain seq x y z
N GLN A 1 16.01 -9.99 -12.84
CA GLN A 1 14.90 -9.90 -11.86
C GLN A 1 14.90 -11.18 -11.05
N LYS A 2 15.06 -11.13 -9.71
CA LYS A 2 14.98 -12.32 -8.86
C LYS A 2 13.60 -12.37 -8.24
N SER A 3 12.87 -13.45 -8.49
CA SER A 3 11.55 -13.68 -7.91
C SER A 3 11.70 -14.57 -6.67
N VAL A 4 11.00 -14.22 -5.59
CA VAL A 4 10.98 -15.00 -4.34
C VAL A 4 9.57 -15.52 -4.13
N LYS A 5 9.43 -16.79 -3.76
CA LYS A 5 8.13 -17.35 -3.40
C LYS A 5 7.76 -16.89 -2.00
N ILE A 6 6.58 -16.29 -1.87
CA ILE A 6 6.04 -15.79 -0.61
C ILE A 6 4.76 -16.56 -0.30
N SER A 7 4.58 -16.96 0.96
CA SER A 7 3.34 -17.54 1.49
C SER A 7 2.80 -16.61 2.58
N TYR A 8 1.50 -16.32 2.51
CA TYR A 8 0.78 -15.51 3.49
C TYR A 8 -0.53 -16.20 3.82
N THR A 9 -0.86 -16.27 5.11
CA THR A 9 -2.16 -16.78 5.58
C THR A 9 -2.82 -15.72 6.44
N GLY A 10 -3.88 -15.11 5.93
CA GLY A 10 -4.58 -14.03 6.63
C GLY A 10 -5.53 -13.26 5.73
N ILE A 11 -6.01 -12.13 6.24
CA ILE A 11 -6.86 -11.22 5.49
C ILE A 11 -5.96 -10.28 4.70
N LEU A 12 -6.10 -10.28 3.37
CA LEU A 12 -5.40 -9.33 2.52
C LEU A 12 -6.11 -7.96 2.60
N PRO A 13 -5.37 -6.84 2.54
CA PRO A 13 -5.97 -5.52 2.42
C PRO A 13 -6.84 -5.42 1.16
N ASP A 14 -7.91 -4.64 1.18
CA ASP A 14 -8.78 -4.41 0.01
C ASP A 14 -8.04 -3.83 -1.22
N LEU A 15 -6.89 -3.18 -0.97
CA LEU A 15 -6.01 -2.60 -1.98
C LEU A 15 -5.00 -3.63 -2.55
N PHE A 16 -5.04 -4.90 -2.11
CA PHE A 16 -4.19 -5.92 -2.68
C PHE A 16 -4.74 -6.36 -4.06
N ARG A 17 -4.05 -5.96 -5.14
CA ARG A 17 -4.42 -6.27 -6.52
C ARG A 17 -3.18 -6.59 -7.36
N GLU A 18 -3.39 -7.31 -8.46
CA GLU A 18 -2.36 -7.52 -9.48
C GLU A 18 -1.82 -6.15 -9.97
N GLU A 19 -0.54 -6.10 -10.31
CA GLU A 19 0.18 -4.88 -10.74
C GLU A 19 0.33 -3.76 -9.69
N GLN A 20 -0.11 -3.95 -8.44
CA GLN A 20 0.15 -3.01 -7.33
C GLN A 20 1.31 -3.49 -6.43
N GLY A 21 2.20 -2.56 -6.08
CA GLY A 21 3.30 -2.84 -5.17
C GLY A 21 2.82 -3.01 -3.74
N VAL A 22 3.33 -4.04 -3.05
CA VAL A 22 3.03 -4.32 -1.65
C VAL A 22 4.32 -4.57 -0.89
N ILE A 23 4.29 -4.33 0.42
CA ILE A 23 5.39 -4.62 1.34
C ILE A 23 4.93 -5.78 2.22
N THR A 24 5.77 -6.80 2.35
CA THR A 24 5.50 -7.95 3.22
C THR A 24 6.57 -8.04 4.29
N GLU A 25 6.18 -8.21 5.55
CA GLU A 25 7.11 -8.50 6.64
C GLU A 25 6.94 -9.95 7.10
N GLY A 26 8.04 -10.56 7.50
CA GLY A 26 8.07 -11.96 7.90
C GLY A 26 9.48 -12.55 7.87
N SER A 27 9.57 -13.87 7.66
CA SER A 27 10.83 -14.61 7.76
C SER A 27 10.95 -15.72 6.72
N PHE A 28 12.19 -16.12 6.41
CA PHE A 28 12.42 -17.27 5.53
C PHE A 28 12.28 -18.57 6.31
N GLY A 29 11.43 -19.46 5.79
CA GLY A 29 11.32 -20.83 6.24
C GLY A 29 12.54 -21.68 5.86
N PRO A 30 12.71 -22.84 6.50
CA PRO A 30 13.80 -23.78 6.22
C PRO A 30 13.75 -24.37 4.79
N ASP A 31 12.61 -24.28 4.12
CA ASP A 31 12.33 -24.67 2.73
C ASP A 31 12.67 -23.58 1.71
N GLY A 32 13.14 -22.41 2.15
CA GLY A 32 13.49 -21.28 1.29
C GLY A 32 12.29 -20.46 0.79
N ILE A 33 11.10 -20.71 1.33
CA ILE A 33 9.91 -19.89 1.08
C ILE A 33 9.87 -18.77 2.12
N PHE A 34 9.56 -17.55 1.69
CA PHE A 34 9.34 -16.45 2.61
C PHE A 34 7.92 -16.55 3.18
N VAL A 35 7.80 -16.73 4.48
CA VAL A 35 6.52 -16.74 5.20
C VAL A 35 6.27 -15.33 5.71
N ALA A 36 5.24 -14.67 5.16
CA ALA A 36 4.84 -13.34 5.56
C ALA A 36 3.88 -13.42 6.76
N ASP A 37 4.12 -12.56 7.75
CA ASP A 37 3.25 -12.33 8.90
C ASP A 37 2.30 -11.15 8.66
N SER A 38 2.71 -10.17 7.87
CA SER A 38 1.90 -9.00 7.49
C SER A 38 2.09 -8.61 6.02
N VAL A 39 1.01 -8.09 5.42
CA VAL A 39 0.99 -7.53 4.07
C VAL A 39 0.47 -6.10 4.14
N LEU A 40 1.31 -5.14 3.75
CA LEU A 40 0.98 -3.74 3.67
C LEU A 40 0.86 -3.34 2.19
N ALA A 41 -0.30 -2.84 1.79
CA ALA A 41 -0.47 -2.27 0.46
C ALA A 41 0.26 -0.91 0.38
N LYS A 42 1.02 -0.66 -0.69
CA LYS A 42 1.58 0.68 -0.93
C LYS A 42 0.40 1.61 -1.21
N HIS A 43 0.15 2.60 -0.34
CA HIS A 43 -0.78 3.67 -0.65
C HIS A 43 -0.19 4.55 -1.77
N ASP A 44 -1.02 4.96 -2.73
CA ASP A 44 -0.61 5.85 -3.81
C ASP A 44 0.10 7.09 -3.26
N GLU A 45 1.11 7.58 -3.98
CA GLU A 45 1.92 8.77 -3.61
C GLU A 45 1.10 10.07 -3.54
N ARG A 46 -0.22 10.00 -3.78
CA ARG A 46 -1.21 11.06 -3.53
C ARG A 46 -2.02 10.83 -2.24
N TYR A 47 -1.44 10.17 -1.24
CA TYR A 47 -2.04 10.12 0.08
C TYR A 47 -2.10 11.54 0.65
N MET A 48 -3.30 12.14 0.63
CA MET A 48 -3.57 13.42 1.29
C MET A 48 -4.42 13.15 2.53
N PRO A 49 -3.84 13.24 3.75
CA PRO A 49 -4.59 13.07 4.98
C PRO A 49 -5.77 14.03 5.02
N LYS A 50 -6.90 13.60 5.58
CA LYS A 50 -8.10 14.44 5.70
C LYS A 50 -7.82 15.74 6.48
N GLU A 51 -6.94 15.69 7.47
CA GLU A 51 -6.49 16.87 8.23
C GLU A 51 -5.76 17.89 7.36
N VAL A 52 -4.92 17.41 6.43
CA VAL A 52 -4.24 18.26 5.43
C VAL A 52 -5.25 18.77 4.41
N ALA A 53 -6.25 17.94 4.05
CA ALA A 53 -7.32 18.31 3.15
C ALA A 53 -8.13 19.49 3.68
N ASP A 54 -8.63 19.36 4.91
CA ASP A 54 -9.44 20.37 5.60
C ASP A 54 -8.63 21.64 5.89
N GLY A 55 -7.35 21.50 6.27
CA GLY A 55 -6.45 22.63 6.51
C GLY A 55 -6.17 23.46 5.25
N LEU A 56 -5.99 22.81 4.10
CA LEU A 56 -5.85 23.51 2.83
C LEU A 56 -7.18 24.17 2.40
N LYS A 57 -8.35 23.57 2.75
CA LYS A 57 -9.70 24.09 2.38
C LYS A 57 -9.99 25.36 3.16
N ALA A 58 -9.67 25.35 4.45
CA ALA A 58 -9.74 26.52 5.30
C ALA A 58 -8.83 27.67 4.83
N LYS A 59 -7.72 27.36 4.16
CA LYS A 59 -6.78 28.34 3.59
C LYS A 59 -7.14 28.83 2.17
N GLY A 60 -8.22 28.33 1.57
CA GLY A 60 -8.73 28.82 0.28
C GLY A 60 -7.89 28.47 -0.96
N VAL A 61 -6.98 27.49 -0.88
CA VAL A 61 -6.02 27.15 -1.96
C VAL A 61 -6.42 25.90 -2.76
N TRP A 62 -7.65 25.39 -2.61
CA TRP A 62 -8.09 24.20 -3.35
C TRP A 62 -8.52 24.52 -4.77
N GLN A 63 -7.73 24.09 -5.74
CA GLN A 63 -8.22 23.82 -7.08
C GLN A 63 -8.46 22.32 -7.17
N GLU A 64 -9.74 21.93 -7.15
CA GLU A 64 -10.14 20.58 -7.53
C GLU A 64 -9.65 20.35 -8.96
N SER A 65 -8.64 19.49 -9.10
CA SER A 65 -8.10 19.14 -10.42
C SER A 65 -9.21 18.36 -11.13
N LYS A 66 -10.02 19.06 -11.94
CA LYS A 66 -10.89 18.43 -12.94
C LYS A 66 -10.04 17.45 -13.73
N SER A 67 -10.31 16.16 -13.53
CA SER A 67 -9.82 15.11 -14.42
C SER A 67 -10.72 15.17 -15.66
N GLU A 68 -10.13 15.43 -16.81
CA GLU A 68 -10.75 15.27 -18.14
C GLU A 68 -10.06 14.10 -18.84
#